data_AF-M7NDU1-F1
#
_entry.id   AF-M7NDU1-F1
#
_cell.length_a   1.000
_cell.length_b   1.000
_cell.length_c   1.000
_cell.angle_alpha   90.00
_cell.angle_beta   90.00
_cell.angle_gamma   90.00
#
_symmetry.space_group_name_H-M   'P 1'
#
loop_
_entity.id
_entity.type
_entity.pdbx_description
1 polymer ?
#
loop_
_entity_poly.entity_id
_entity_poly.type
_entity_poly.pdbx_seq_one_letter_code
_entity_poly.pdbx_strand_id
1 'polypeptide(L)'
;MAATPSSITDSRQPASAKMDTGVPRFVWARHSVNGAGGMGMPVSIKRIYEGASEDDGIRILVDRVWPRGVSREEAKLDHWMKEVAPSADLRKWFGHDQDRFGEFRERYLDELAGGIQKSGLERLKKIVAENRGNATLLYGAKDETHNQAVVLMEVLEDS
;
A
#
# COMPACT_ATOMS: atom_id res chain seq x y z
N MET A 1 -3.52 -13.93 -61.28
CA MET A 1 -2.33 -13.04 -61.32
C MET A 1 -2.86 -11.63 -61.10
N ALA A 2 -2.99 -11.17 -59.86
CA ALA A 2 -1.93 -10.54 -59.05
C ALA A 2 -1.47 -9.20 -59.62
N ALA A 3 -2.00 -8.09 -59.07
CA ALA A 3 -1.28 -6.86 -58.66
C ALA A 3 -2.26 -5.65 -58.55
N THR A 4 -2.50 -5.18 -57.33
CA THR A 4 -2.82 -3.77 -57.00
C THR A 4 -1.49 -2.98 -56.90
N PRO A 5 -1.36 -1.68 -56.49
CA PRO A 5 -2.31 -0.67 -55.96
C PRO A 5 -2.00 0.81 -56.40
N SER A 6 -2.54 1.80 -55.65
CA SER A 6 -2.15 3.25 -55.51
C SER A 6 -3.31 4.19 -55.92
N SER A 7 -3.82 5.16 -55.14
CA SER A 7 -3.15 6.12 -54.25
C SER A 7 -4.17 6.93 -53.41
N ILE A 8 -3.81 7.26 -52.14
CA ILE A 8 -3.90 8.58 -51.44
C ILE A 8 -5.29 9.27 -51.32
N THR A 9 -5.79 9.86 -50.22
CA THR A 9 -5.31 10.39 -48.91
C THR A 9 -6.55 10.57 -48.02
N ASP A 10 -6.60 10.03 -46.79
CA ASP A 10 -6.40 10.69 -45.49
C ASP A 10 -6.92 12.14 -45.36
N SER A 11 -8.00 12.32 -44.60
CA SER A 11 -8.33 13.58 -43.91
C SER A 11 -8.89 13.23 -42.54
N ARG A 12 -8.01 13.39 -41.56
CA ARG A 12 -8.21 13.19 -40.13
C ARG A 12 -9.07 14.32 -39.54
N GLN A 13 -10.04 13.95 -38.72
CA GLN A 13 -10.38 14.68 -37.50
C GLN A 13 -10.31 13.67 -36.34
N PRO A 14 -9.53 13.92 -35.28
CA PRO A 14 -9.47 12.99 -34.15
C PRO A 14 -10.73 13.12 -33.29
N ALA A 15 -11.43 12.00 -33.12
CA ALA A 15 -12.42 11.84 -32.09
C ALA A 15 -11.74 11.81 -30.72
N SER A 16 -12.32 12.56 -29.79
CA SER A 16 -11.97 12.67 -28.38
C SER A 16 -11.63 11.30 -27.75
N ALA A 17 -10.37 11.12 -27.38
CA ALA A 17 -9.93 9.96 -26.62
C ALA A 17 -10.60 9.99 -25.25
N LYS A 18 -11.45 8.99 -24.99
CA LYS A 18 -11.87 8.65 -23.63
C LYS A 18 -10.62 8.20 -22.89
N MET A 19 -10.34 8.86 -21.78
CA MET A 19 -9.27 8.52 -20.86
C MET A 19 -9.58 7.13 -20.29
N ASP A 20 -8.84 6.15 -20.81
CA ASP A 20 -8.79 4.80 -20.30
C ASP A 20 -8.26 4.87 -18.87
N THR A 21 -9.13 4.67 -17.87
CA THR A 21 -8.70 4.45 -16.48
C THR A 21 -8.16 3.03 -16.37
N GLY A 22 -7.06 2.78 -17.08
CA GLY A 22 -6.26 1.59 -17.00
C GLY A 22 -5.50 1.62 -15.67
N VAL A 23 -6.08 1.01 -14.64
CA VAL A 23 -5.39 0.68 -13.40
C VAL A 23 -4.18 -0.20 -13.76
N PRO A 24 -2.94 0.19 -13.48
CA PRO A 24 -1.79 -0.61 -13.88
C PRO A 24 -1.76 -1.94 -13.12
N ARG A 25 -1.64 -3.06 -13.85
CA ARG A 25 -1.28 -4.39 -13.33
C ARG A 25 0.18 -4.41 -12.86
N PHE A 26 0.57 -3.63 -11.86
CA PHE A 26 1.89 -3.76 -11.23
C PHE A 26 1.81 -3.31 -9.76
N VAL A 27 1.16 -4.14 -8.94
CA VAL A 27 1.53 -4.26 -7.53
C VAL A 27 3.00 -4.71 -7.54
N TRP A 28 3.86 -3.89 -6.95
CA TRP A 28 5.31 -3.96 -7.09
C TRP A 28 5.85 -5.37 -6.83
N ALA A 29 6.31 -6.05 -7.89
CA ALA A 29 7.28 -7.12 -7.76
C ALA A 29 8.58 -6.47 -7.25
N ARG A 30 8.86 -6.68 -5.96
CA ARG A 30 10.09 -6.39 -5.21
C ARG A 30 11.23 -5.80 -6.07
N HIS A 31 11.21 -4.48 -6.29
CA HIS A 31 12.37 -3.79 -6.84
C HIS A 31 13.42 -3.67 -5.74
N SER A 32 14.33 -4.65 -5.70
CA SER A 32 15.60 -4.49 -5.03
C SER A 32 16.44 -3.49 -5.83
N VAL A 33 16.38 -2.21 -5.46
CA VAL A 33 17.40 -1.22 -5.82
C VAL A 33 18.30 -1.00 -4.62
N ASN A 34 19.25 -1.92 -4.41
CA ASN A 34 20.39 -1.64 -3.57
C ASN A 34 21.28 -0.62 -4.29
N GLY A 35 21.16 0.66 -3.91
CA GLY A 35 21.96 1.74 -4.47
C GLY A 35 21.90 3.01 -3.64
N ALA A 36 22.92 3.18 -2.78
CA ALA A 36 23.32 4.41 -2.08
C ALA A 36 22.47 4.89 -0.88
N GLY A 37 22.84 4.43 0.32
CA GLY A 37 22.97 5.35 1.48
C GLY A 37 21.77 5.60 2.41
N GLY A 38 20.67 4.84 2.32
CA GLY A 38 19.59 4.85 3.32
C GLY A 38 19.47 3.49 4.00
N MET A 39 19.36 3.45 5.33
CA MET A 39 19.09 2.22 6.09
C MET A 39 17.61 1.77 6.02
N GLY A 40 16.91 2.15 4.94
CA GLY A 40 15.50 1.86 4.72
C GLY A 40 15.22 0.37 4.81
N MET A 41 14.15 0.00 5.52
CA MET A 41 13.70 -1.37 5.61
C MET A 41 12.58 -1.60 4.58
N PRO A 42 12.87 -2.17 3.40
CA PRO A 42 11.85 -2.39 2.38
C PRO A 42 10.79 -3.35 2.92
N VAL A 43 9.53 -2.94 2.92
CA VAL A 43 8.40 -3.77 3.35
C VAL A 43 7.34 -3.81 2.26
N SER A 44 6.61 -4.92 2.16
CA SER A 44 5.49 -5.02 1.21
C SER A 44 4.18 -4.64 1.89
N ILE A 45 3.19 -4.25 1.09
CA ILE A 45 1.80 -4.12 1.55
C ILE A 45 0.92 -5.08 0.76
N LYS A 46 -0.11 -5.63 1.41
CA LYS A 46 -1.07 -6.55 0.77
C LYS A 46 -2.43 -6.44 1.45
N ARG A 47 -3.53 -6.58 0.70
CA ARG A 47 -4.84 -6.65 1.34
C ARG A 47 -4.97 -7.96 2.11
N ILE A 48 -5.55 -7.92 3.31
CA ILE A 48 -5.74 -9.13 4.13
C ILE A 48 -6.62 -10.20 3.44
N TYR A 49 -7.43 -9.77 2.46
CA TYR A 49 -8.32 -10.65 1.68
C TYR A 49 -7.58 -11.38 0.56
N GLU A 50 -6.33 -11.02 0.29
CA GLU A 50 -5.47 -11.73 -0.64
C GLU A 50 -4.77 -12.88 0.10
N GLY A 51 -4.69 -14.03 -0.58
CA GLY A 51 -4.05 -15.22 -0.04
C GLY A 51 -2.59 -14.96 0.34
N ALA A 52 -2.15 -15.65 1.40
CA ALA A 52 -0.76 -15.62 1.81
C ALA A 52 0.16 -16.26 0.74
N SER A 53 1.24 -15.56 0.39
CA SER A 53 2.33 -16.03 -0.46
C SER A 53 3.55 -16.39 0.38
N GLU A 54 4.42 -17.23 -0.16
CA GLU A 54 5.72 -17.55 0.47
C GLU A 54 6.64 -16.32 0.54
N ASP A 55 6.47 -15.37 -0.38
CA ASP A 55 7.24 -14.12 -0.45
C ASP A 55 6.81 -13.07 0.59
N ASP A 56 5.73 -13.30 1.34
CA ASP A 56 5.19 -12.30 2.26
C ASP A 56 6.06 -12.10 3.50
N GLY A 57 6.93 -13.06 3.81
CA GLY A 57 7.66 -13.09 5.07
C GLY A 57 6.69 -13.06 6.25
N ILE A 58 6.98 -12.25 7.26
CA ILE A 58 6.06 -12.06 8.39
C ILE A 58 4.87 -11.16 8.00
N ARG A 59 3.68 -11.55 8.41
CA ARG A 59 2.42 -10.89 8.06
C ARG A 59 1.87 -10.10 9.24
N ILE A 60 1.81 -8.78 9.09
CA ILE A 60 1.49 -7.84 10.18
C ILE A 60 0.24 -7.03 9.83
N LEU A 61 -0.85 -7.21 10.57
CA LEU A 61 -2.07 -6.41 10.39
C LEU A 61 -1.87 -5.05 11.04
N VAL A 62 -2.02 -3.99 10.24
CA VAL A 62 -1.86 -2.59 10.67
C VAL A 62 -3.18 -1.82 10.71
N ASP A 63 -4.31 -2.51 10.57
CA ASP A 63 -5.62 -1.94 10.82
C ASP A 63 -5.98 -1.97 12.31
N ARG A 64 -6.62 -0.91 12.79
CA ARG A 64 -7.15 -0.88 14.17
C ARG A 64 -8.29 -1.88 14.38
N VAL A 65 -9.05 -2.16 13.34
CA VAL A 65 -10.24 -3.02 13.40
C VAL A 65 -10.02 -4.24 12.53
N TRP A 66 -10.31 -5.41 13.09
CA TRP A 66 -10.24 -6.68 12.37
C TRP A 66 -11.13 -6.65 11.12
N PRO A 67 -10.59 -6.93 9.92
CA PRO A 67 -11.37 -6.97 8.68
C PRO A 67 -12.46 -8.05 8.73
N ARG A 68 -13.65 -7.72 8.22
CA ARG A 68 -14.81 -8.62 8.33
C ARG A 68 -14.66 -9.81 7.40
N GLY A 69 -15.14 -10.97 7.83
CA GLY A 69 -15.17 -12.17 7.01
C GLY A 69 -13.82 -12.84 6.79
N VAL A 70 -12.77 -12.42 7.50
CA VAL A 70 -11.44 -13.02 7.46
C VAL A 70 -11.17 -13.70 8.79
N SER A 71 -10.74 -14.96 8.77
CA SER A 71 -10.28 -15.67 9.98
C SER A 71 -8.79 -15.43 10.23
N ARG A 72 -8.32 -15.63 11.48
CA ARG A 72 -6.88 -15.48 11.79
C ARG A 72 -6.04 -16.53 11.07
N GLU A 73 -6.60 -17.73 10.96
CA GLU A 73 -6.03 -18.90 10.32
C GLU A 73 -5.85 -18.67 8.81
N GLU A 74 -6.89 -18.17 8.14
CA GLU A 74 -6.84 -17.82 6.71
C GLU A 74 -5.87 -16.68 6.42
N ALA A 75 -5.85 -15.65 7.28
CA ALA A 75 -4.96 -14.52 7.11
C ALA A 75 -3.47 -14.87 7.29
N LYS A 76 -3.14 -16.04 7.86
CA LYS A 76 -1.79 -16.44 8.30
C LYS A 76 -1.06 -15.29 8.99
N LEU A 77 -1.72 -14.73 10.01
CA LEU A 77 -1.27 -13.52 10.67
C LEU A 77 -0.27 -13.81 11.79
N ASP A 78 0.90 -13.19 11.75
CA ASP A 78 1.91 -13.29 12.81
C ASP A 78 1.69 -12.23 13.90
N HIS A 79 1.36 -11.00 13.51
CA HIS A 79 1.19 -9.86 14.42
C HIS A 79 -0.03 -9.00 14.08
N TRP A 80 -0.69 -8.48 15.12
CA TRP A 80 -1.72 -7.44 14.96
C TRP A 80 -1.30 -6.17 15.69
N MET A 81 -0.85 -5.18 14.93
CA MET A 81 -0.30 -3.90 15.41
C MET A 81 -1.35 -2.79 15.39
N LYS A 82 -2.48 -2.99 16.08
CA LYS A 82 -3.59 -2.00 16.11
C LYS A 82 -3.19 -0.63 16.68
N GLU A 83 -2.11 -0.57 17.45
CA GLU A 83 -1.59 0.64 18.09
C GLU A 83 -0.91 1.57 17.09
N VAL A 84 -0.35 1.04 16.00
CA VAL A 84 0.28 1.87 14.95
C VAL A 84 -0.75 2.50 14.03
N ALA A 85 -1.94 1.90 13.93
CA ALA A 85 -3.04 2.37 13.10
C ALA A 85 -3.51 3.78 13.50
N PRO A 86 -4.08 4.56 12.56
CA PRO A 86 -4.61 5.89 12.85
C PRO A 86 -5.66 5.86 13.96
N SER A 87 -5.82 6.99 14.65
CA SER A 87 -6.81 7.15 15.70
C SER A 87 -8.22 6.88 15.18
N ALA A 88 -9.14 6.58 16.10
CA ALA A 88 -10.53 6.34 15.73
C ALA A 88 -11.16 7.59 15.09
N ASP A 89 -10.78 8.77 15.55
CA ASP A 89 -11.32 10.04 15.06
C ASP A 89 -10.74 10.39 13.70
N LEU A 90 -9.42 10.21 13.50
CA LEU A 90 -8.79 10.41 12.19
C LEU A 90 -9.34 9.43 11.15
N ARG A 91 -9.51 8.14 11.51
CA ARG A 91 -10.10 7.14 10.62
C ARG A 91 -11.54 7.49 10.22
N LYS A 92 -12.37 7.95 11.16
CA LYS A 92 -13.75 8.40 10.88
C LYS A 92 -13.76 9.64 9.98
N TRP A 93 -12.87 10.59 10.24
CA TRP A 93 -12.76 11.83 9.46
C TRP A 93 -12.30 11.57 8.03
N PHE A 94 -11.30 10.69 7.84
CA PHE A 94 -10.82 10.31 6.52
C PHE A 94 -11.92 9.63 5.71
N GLY A 95 -12.67 8.70 6.33
CA GLY A 95 -13.84 8.10 5.71
C GLY A 95 -13.56 7.34 4.40
N HIS A 96 -12.30 7.05 4.10
CA HIS A 96 -11.84 6.52 2.80
C HIS A 96 -12.12 7.46 1.61
N ASP A 97 -12.18 8.76 1.86
CA ASP A 97 -12.32 9.80 0.85
C ASP A 97 -10.94 10.13 0.24
N GLN A 98 -10.74 9.81 -1.04
CA GLN A 98 -9.46 10.00 -1.73
C GLN A 98 -9.04 11.47 -1.76
N ASP A 99 -10.00 12.40 -1.87
CA ASP A 99 -9.72 13.84 -1.89
C ASP A 99 -9.14 14.34 -0.55
N ARG A 100 -9.34 13.58 0.53
CA ARG A 100 -8.79 13.87 1.87
C ARG A 100 -7.48 13.16 2.13
N PHE A 101 -6.96 12.33 1.22
CA PHE A 101 -5.80 11.49 1.51
C PHE A 101 -4.53 12.30 1.82
N GLY A 102 -4.30 13.41 1.11
CA GLY A 102 -3.15 14.29 1.38
C GLY A 102 -3.14 14.80 2.81
N GLU A 103 -4.25 15.36 3.27
CA GLU A 103 -4.39 15.85 4.66
C GLU A 103 -4.44 14.69 5.67
N PHE A 104 -5.03 13.55 5.31
CA PHE A 104 -4.98 12.35 6.14
C PHE A 104 -3.54 11.90 6.39
N ARG A 105 -2.69 11.89 5.36
CA ARG A 105 -1.26 11.54 5.47
C ARG A 105 -0.55 12.46 6.46
N GLU A 106 -0.71 13.77 6.31
CA GLU A 106 -0.09 14.76 7.21
C GLU A 106 -0.52 14.53 8.67
N ARG A 107 -1.83 14.46 8.92
CA ARG A 107 -2.37 14.21 10.26
C ARG A 107 -1.93 12.87 10.83
N TYR A 108 -1.80 11.84 10.01
CA TYR A 108 -1.37 10.53 10.46
C TYR A 108 0.13 10.50 10.80
N LEU A 109 0.97 11.21 10.04
CA LEU A 109 2.38 11.40 10.39
C LEU A 109 2.54 12.13 11.73
N ASP A 110 1.70 13.14 12.00
CA ASP A 110 1.68 13.80 13.31
C ASP A 110 1.30 12.84 14.45
N GLU A 111 0.31 11.96 14.23
CA GLU A 111 0.00 10.91 15.19
C GLU A 111 1.18 9.97 15.40
N LEU A 112 1.87 9.55 14.34
CA LEU A 112 3.04 8.67 14.41
C LEU A 112 4.24 9.33 15.13
N ALA A 113 4.30 10.65 15.20
CA ALA A 113 5.31 11.39 15.95
C ALA A 113 5.06 11.42 17.47
N GLY A 114 3.88 11.00 17.93
CA GLY A 114 3.48 11.07 19.35
C GLY A 114 2.61 9.92 19.86
N GLY A 115 2.32 9.95 21.17
CA GLY A 115 1.33 9.08 21.80
C GLY A 115 1.53 7.56 21.60
N ILE A 116 0.40 6.86 21.46
CA ILE A 116 0.36 5.40 21.31
C ILE A 116 0.84 4.96 19.92
N GLN A 117 0.61 5.76 18.89
CA GLN A 117 1.02 5.50 17.51
C GLN A 117 2.53 5.54 17.37
N LYS A 118 3.24 6.48 18.01
CA LYS A 118 4.71 6.47 18.09
C LYS A 118 5.23 5.17 18.69
N SER A 119 4.70 4.77 19.84
CA SER A 119 5.09 3.52 20.49
C SER A 119 4.76 2.29 19.63
N GLY A 120 3.65 2.34 18.88
CA GLY A 120 3.27 1.35 17.88
C GLY A 120 4.28 1.28 16.73
N LEU A 121 4.71 2.43 16.21
CA LEU A 121 5.66 2.55 15.11
C LEU A 121 7.04 2.03 15.51
N GLU A 122 7.55 2.39 16.68
CA GLU A 122 8.84 1.88 17.17
C GLU A 122 8.83 0.36 17.33
N ARG A 123 7.72 -0.21 17.80
CA ARG A 123 7.55 -1.67 17.86
C ARG A 123 7.46 -2.29 16.47
N LEU A 124 6.77 -1.65 15.52
CA LEU A 124 6.68 -2.12 14.14
C LEU A 124 8.08 -2.14 13.50
N LYS A 125 8.85 -1.06 13.64
CA LYS A 125 10.25 -0.97 13.17
C LYS A 125 11.09 -2.10 13.74
N LYS A 126 10.99 -2.37 15.05
CA LYS A 126 11.71 -3.47 15.70
C LYS A 126 11.35 -4.83 15.11
N ILE A 127 10.05 -5.13 14.95
CA ILE A 127 9.58 -6.40 14.37
C ILE A 127 10.10 -6.58 12.94
N VAL A 128 10.04 -5.52 12.12
CA VAL A 128 10.54 -5.55 10.74
C VAL A 128 12.06 -5.76 10.71
N ALA A 129 12.81 -5.08 11.58
CA ALA A 129 14.27 -5.21 11.68
C ALA A 129 14.70 -6.62 12.11
N GLU A 130 14.04 -7.20 13.12
CA GLU A 130 14.28 -8.58 13.59
C GLU A 130 14.06 -9.62 12.48
N ASN A 131 13.22 -9.29 11.50
CA ASN A 131 12.91 -10.12 10.35
C ASN A 131 13.64 -9.68 9.06
N ARG A 132 14.68 -8.85 9.19
CA ARG A 132 15.55 -8.39 8.09
C ARG A 132 14.78 -7.73 6.93
N GLY A 133 13.68 -7.03 7.25
CA GLY A 133 12.81 -6.40 6.24
C GLY A 133 11.88 -7.37 5.51
N ASN A 134 11.95 -8.68 5.77
CA ASN A 134 11.05 -9.65 5.15
C ASN A 134 9.67 -9.63 5.82
N ALA A 135 8.90 -8.57 5.59
CA ALA A 135 7.62 -8.31 6.20
C ALA A 135 6.59 -7.74 5.22
N THR A 136 5.34 -8.14 5.42
CA THR A 136 4.16 -7.65 4.69
C THR A 136 3.16 -7.01 5.65
N LEU A 137 2.86 -5.73 5.43
CA LEU A 137 1.81 -5.02 6.14
C LEU A 137 0.45 -5.34 5.50
N LEU A 138 -0.45 -5.88 6.31
CA LEU A 138 -1.80 -6.23 5.90
C LEU A 138 -2.79 -5.14 6.26
N TYR A 139 -3.70 -4.85 5.33
CA TYR A 139 -4.78 -3.88 5.49
C TYR A 139 -6.09 -4.37 4.86
N GLY A 140 -7.21 -3.80 5.29
CA GLY A 140 -8.57 -4.18 4.88
C GLY A 140 -9.26 -3.19 3.94
N ALA A 141 -8.64 -2.03 3.65
CA ALA A 141 -9.20 -1.07 2.70
C ALA A 141 -9.34 -1.69 1.30
N LYS A 142 -10.34 -1.23 0.53
CA LYS A 142 -10.49 -1.59 -0.89
C LYS A 142 -9.58 -0.75 -1.78
N ASP A 143 -9.33 0.49 -1.39
CA ASP A 143 -8.38 1.37 -2.07
C ASP A 143 -6.96 0.93 -1.70
N GLU A 144 -6.20 0.52 -2.72
CA GLU A 144 -4.84 0.00 -2.57
C GLU A 144 -3.80 1.13 -2.50
N THR A 145 -4.17 2.34 -2.90
CA THR A 145 -3.27 3.50 -3.03
C THR A 145 -3.49 4.57 -1.97
N HIS A 146 -4.71 4.72 -1.45
CA HIS A 146 -5.07 5.73 -0.46
C HIS A 146 -5.51 5.09 0.85
N ASN A 147 -4.54 4.55 1.59
CA ASN A 147 -4.79 3.91 2.89
C ASN A 147 -3.58 4.10 3.83
N GLN A 148 -3.77 3.75 5.10
CA GLN A 148 -2.74 3.91 6.12
C GLN A 148 -1.51 3.01 5.92
N ALA A 149 -1.64 1.85 5.27
CA ALA A 149 -0.52 0.95 5.06
C ALA A 149 0.49 1.51 4.06
N VAL A 150 0.02 2.27 3.06
CA VAL A 150 0.89 3.03 2.14
C VAL A 150 1.74 4.03 2.91
N VAL A 151 1.12 4.82 3.80
CA VAL A 151 1.85 5.80 4.63
C VAL A 151 2.86 5.10 5.55
N LEU A 152 2.51 3.96 6.16
CA LEU A 152 3.44 3.20 7.01
C LEU A 152 4.60 2.59 6.22
N MET A 153 4.36 2.10 5.02
CA MET A 153 5.40 1.58 4.13
C MET A 153 6.41 2.69 3.82
N GLU A 154 5.95 3.87 3.38
CA GLU A 154 6.82 5.03 3.13
C GLU A 154 7.66 5.38 4.37
N VAL A 155 7.04 5.45 5.55
CA VAL A 155 7.74 5.77 6.81
C VAL A 155 8.82 4.73 7.16
N LEU A 156 8.61 3.45 6.85
CA LEU A 156 9.57 2.38 7.12
C LEU A 156 10.71 2.33 6.08
N GLU A 157 10.44 2.73 4.85
CA GLU A 157 11.44 2.84 3.79
C GLU A 157 12.34 4.07 3.95
N ASP A 158 11.80 5.16 4.50
CA ASP A 158 12.55 6.41 4.76
C ASP A 158 13.36 6.40 6.09
N SER A 159 13.23 5.35 6.90
CA SER A 159 13.89 5.22 8.23
C SER A 159 15.27 4.57 8.16
#